data_AF-A0A0P7ZP07-F1
#
_entry.id   AF-A0A0P7ZP07-F1
#
_cell.length_a   1.000
_cell.length_b   1.000
_cell.length_c   1.000
_cell.angle_alpha   90.00
_cell.angle_beta   90.00
_cell.angle_gamma   90.00
#
_symmetry.space_group_name_H-M   'P 1'
#
loop_
_entity.id
_entity.type
_entity.pdbx_description
1 polymer ?
#
loop_
_entity_poly.entity_id
_entity_poly.type
_entity_poly.pdbx_seq_one_letter_code
_entity_poly.pdbx_strand_id
1 'polypeptide(L)'
;GLTLTGGLPFFGGAGNNYSAHAIAEAVQRVRGDRGSFALVGANGGWMSKYATGVYSCQPADWSAGDRFTVLPKATDKVPVAKGPVDSVMVETYTINRGPKGDEAIVIGRSDAGERVVGNADLDDPATAAVFEGGEPFGARLALMRDDRGRTVGRVAG
;
A
#
# COMPACT_ATOMS: atom_id res chain seq x y z
N GLY A 1 -2.20 10.05 -21.75
CA GLY A 1 -1.61 9.53 -20.50
C GLY A 1 -2.70 9.25 -19.48
N LEU A 2 -2.38 8.61 -18.35
CA LEU A 2 -3.34 8.21 -17.30
C LEU A 2 -3.68 9.33 -16.28
N THR A 3 -3.16 10.54 -16.47
CA THR A 3 -3.34 11.65 -15.52
C THR A 3 -3.76 12.92 -16.25
N LEU A 4 -4.61 13.71 -15.58
CA LEU A 4 -5.05 15.03 -16.06
C LEU A 4 -4.20 16.18 -15.49
N THR A 5 -3.50 15.93 -14.39
CA THR A 5 -2.72 16.93 -13.62
C THR A 5 -1.21 16.67 -13.62
N GLY A 6 -0.76 15.51 -14.12
CA GLY A 6 0.67 15.15 -14.18
C GLY A 6 1.13 14.15 -13.13
N GLY A 7 0.31 13.81 -12.13
CA GLY A 7 0.68 12.86 -11.08
C GLY A 7 1.32 13.55 -9.87
N LEU A 8 1.07 13.03 -8.67
CA LEU A 8 1.46 13.69 -7.41
C LEU A 8 2.96 14.04 -7.31
N PRO A 9 3.91 13.17 -7.73
CA PRO A 9 5.34 13.49 -7.64
C PRO A 9 5.76 14.70 -8.50
N PHE A 10 5.03 14.99 -9.59
CA PHE A 10 5.40 16.03 -10.56
C PHE A 10 4.55 17.29 -10.44
N PHE A 11 3.27 17.13 -10.06
CA PHE A 11 2.35 18.24 -9.80
C PHE A 11 2.68 18.96 -8.48
N GLY A 12 3.15 18.20 -7.49
CA GLY A 12 3.53 18.72 -6.17
C GLY A 12 2.39 18.72 -5.15
N GLY A 13 2.77 18.96 -3.89
CA GLY A 13 1.89 19.00 -2.73
C GLY A 13 1.90 17.73 -1.87
N ALA A 14 1.36 17.83 -0.66
CA ALA A 14 1.34 16.74 0.33
C ALA A 14 0.26 15.65 0.06
N GLY A 15 -0.33 15.64 -1.15
CA GLY A 15 -1.30 14.62 -1.59
C GLY A 15 -2.75 14.82 -1.14
N ASN A 16 -2.99 15.38 0.04
CA ASN A 16 -4.35 15.39 0.63
C ASN A 16 -5.42 16.09 -0.22
N ASN A 17 -5.07 17.18 -0.92
CA ASN A 17 -5.97 17.91 -1.81
C ASN A 17 -5.69 17.69 -3.31
N TYR A 18 -4.85 16.72 -3.67
CA TYR A 18 -4.45 16.47 -5.05
C TYR A 18 -5.65 16.20 -5.96
N SER A 19 -6.58 15.35 -5.52
CA SER A 19 -7.74 14.95 -6.33
C SER A 19 -8.69 16.09 -6.65
N ALA A 20 -8.75 17.15 -5.83
CA ALA A 20 -9.57 18.33 -6.14
C ALA A 20 -9.08 19.03 -7.42
N HIS A 21 -7.77 19.08 -7.65
CA HIS A 21 -7.19 19.59 -8.90
C HIS A 21 -7.53 18.68 -10.08
N ALA A 22 -7.50 17.35 -9.89
CA ALA A 22 -7.90 16.42 -10.94
C ALA A 22 -9.39 16.57 -11.32
N ILE A 23 -10.27 16.87 -10.35
CA ILE A 23 -11.68 17.18 -10.61
C ILE A 23 -11.82 18.47 -11.42
N ALA A 24 -11.12 19.54 -11.04
CA ALA A 24 -11.15 20.81 -11.79
C ALA A 24 -10.71 20.61 -13.25
N GLU A 25 -9.62 19.86 -13.45
CA GLU A 25 -9.09 19.51 -14.77
C GLU A 25 -10.04 18.60 -15.59
N ALA A 26 -10.71 17.65 -14.94
CA ALA A 26 -11.73 16.81 -15.58
C ALA A 26 -12.91 17.65 -16.08
N VAL A 27 -13.41 18.58 -15.24
CA VAL A 27 -14.52 19.48 -15.60
C VAL A 27 -14.16 20.37 -16.79
N GLN A 28 -12.94 20.93 -16.84
CA GLN A 28 -12.51 21.75 -17.97
C GLN A 28 -12.45 20.93 -19.27
N ARG A 29 -11.92 19.70 -19.22
CA ARG A 29 -11.81 18.84 -20.41
C ARG A 29 -13.17 18.42 -20.97
N VAL A 30 -14.10 17.96 -20.14
CA VAL A 30 -15.41 17.52 -20.65
C VAL A 30 -16.27 18.68 -21.17
N ARG A 31 -15.98 19.93 -20.75
CA ARG A 31 -16.57 21.14 -21.34
C ARG A 31 -15.98 21.48 -22.70
N GLY A 32 -14.67 21.23 -22.89
CA GLY A 32 -13.97 21.43 -24.16
C GLY A 32 -14.31 20.37 -25.21
N ASP A 33 -14.60 19.15 -24.78
CA ASP A 33 -15.03 18.03 -25.64
C ASP A 33 -16.39 17.51 -25.20
N ARG A 34 -17.45 18.19 -25.63
CA ARG A 34 -18.83 17.89 -25.20
C ARG A 34 -19.26 16.51 -25.70
N GLY A 35 -19.79 15.70 -24.79
CA GLY A 35 -20.20 14.32 -25.05
C GLY A 35 -19.18 13.29 -24.56
N SER A 36 -17.97 13.72 -24.22
CA SER A 36 -16.94 12.89 -23.58
C SER A 36 -17.24 12.61 -22.11
N PHE A 37 -16.47 11.67 -21.54
CA PHE A 37 -16.47 11.32 -20.13
C PHE A 37 -15.04 11.37 -19.58
N ALA A 38 -14.90 11.77 -18.32
CA ALA A 38 -13.65 11.74 -17.58
C ALA A 38 -13.83 11.00 -16.25
N LEU A 39 -12.85 10.17 -15.89
CA LEU A 39 -12.81 9.45 -14.61
C LEU A 39 -11.71 10.03 -13.71
N VAL A 40 -12.05 10.29 -12.45
CA VAL A 40 -11.10 10.67 -11.40
C VAL A 40 -11.15 9.63 -10.28
N GLY A 41 -9.99 9.08 -9.94
CA GLY A 41 -9.81 8.23 -8.76
C GLY A 41 -9.04 8.96 -7.67
N ALA A 42 -9.49 8.84 -6.42
CA ALA A 42 -8.90 9.48 -5.25
C ALA A 42 -8.56 8.42 -4.19
N ASN A 43 -7.25 8.20 -3.99
CA ASN A 43 -6.71 7.24 -3.02
C ASN A 43 -6.34 7.94 -1.70
N GLY A 44 -6.61 7.29 -0.55
CA GLY A 44 -6.29 7.84 0.77
C GLY A 44 -5.65 6.82 1.73
N GLY A 45 -4.72 7.30 2.55
CA GLY A 45 -3.98 6.50 3.55
C GLY A 45 -3.11 5.42 2.91
N TRP A 46 -2.99 4.27 3.58
CA TRP A 46 -2.32 3.08 3.05
C TRP A 46 -3.26 2.28 2.15
N MET A 47 -3.75 2.91 1.07
CA MET A 47 -4.78 2.35 0.20
C MET A 47 -6.06 1.93 0.94
N SER A 48 -6.34 2.60 2.05
CA SER A 48 -7.43 2.23 2.96
C SER A 48 -8.78 2.78 2.50
N LYS A 49 -8.77 3.75 1.59
CA LYS A 49 -9.95 4.39 1.02
C LYS A 49 -9.71 4.69 -0.46
N TYR A 50 -10.77 4.51 -1.26
CA TYR A 50 -10.79 4.91 -2.65
C TYR A 50 -12.15 5.54 -2.98
N ALA A 51 -12.13 6.72 -3.58
CA ALA A 51 -13.33 7.39 -4.10
C ALA A 51 -13.17 7.63 -5.60
N THR A 52 -14.24 7.41 -6.37
CA THR A 52 -14.24 7.60 -7.82
C THR A 52 -15.33 8.58 -8.22
N GLY A 53 -15.03 9.47 -9.15
CA GLY A 53 -15.99 10.34 -9.82
C GLY A 53 -15.92 10.18 -11.34
N VAL A 54 -17.09 10.13 -11.99
CA VAL A 54 -17.21 10.18 -13.45
C VAL A 54 -17.90 11.49 -13.82
N TYR A 55 -17.30 12.25 -14.73
CA TYR A 55 -17.72 13.59 -15.12
C TYR A 55 -18.08 13.60 -16.62
N SER A 56 -19.18 14.26 -16.96
CA SER A 56 -19.58 14.52 -18.35
C SER A 56 -20.48 15.75 -18.41
N CYS A 57 -20.61 16.35 -19.60
CA CYS A 57 -21.65 17.33 -19.89
C CYS A 57 -23.00 16.69 -20.25
N GLN A 58 -23.07 15.36 -20.40
CA GLN A 58 -24.33 14.66 -20.61
C GLN A 58 -25.22 14.79 -19.36
N PRO A 59 -26.48 15.26 -19.50
CA PRO A 59 -27.41 15.29 -18.39
C PRO A 59 -27.68 13.89 -17.87
N ALA A 60 -27.73 13.76 -16.55
CA ALA A 60 -28.15 12.54 -15.88
C ALA A 60 -29.38 12.85 -15.02
N ASP A 61 -30.32 11.91 -14.96
CA ASP A 61 -31.43 11.98 -14.04
C ASP A 61 -31.01 11.45 -12.66
N TRP A 62 -31.10 12.31 -11.64
CA TRP A 62 -30.78 12.01 -10.24
C TRP A 62 -32.04 11.91 -9.36
N SER A 63 -33.22 11.81 -9.98
CA SER A 63 -34.51 11.71 -9.29
C SER A 63 -34.71 10.36 -8.60
N ALA A 64 -34.03 9.29 -9.06
CA ALA A 64 -34.07 7.98 -8.44
C ALA A 64 -33.47 8.02 -7.01
N GLY A 65 -34.17 7.41 -6.05
CA GLY A 65 -33.81 7.37 -4.63
C GLY A 65 -32.67 6.42 -4.28
N ASP A 66 -32.27 5.54 -5.21
CA ASP A 66 -31.23 4.53 -5.02
C ASP A 66 -29.84 5.15 -5.17
N ARG A 67 -29.45 5.95 -4.17
CA ARG A 67 -28.25 6.80 -4.23
C ARG A 67 -26.97 6.09 -3.79
N PHE A 68 -27.08 4.96 -3.11
CA PHE A 68 -25.92 4.20 -2.65
C PHE A 68 -26.25 2.72 -2.45
N THR A 69 -25.27 1.88 -2.71
CA THR A 69 -25.23 0.50 -2.25
C THR A 69 -24.10 0.39 -1.24
N VAL A 70 -24.39 -0.13 -0.06
CA VAL A 70 -23.35 -0.43 0.92
C VAL A 70 -22.78 -1.81 0.60
N LEU A 71 -21.50 -1.85 0.25
CA LEU A 71 -20.81 -3.12 0.05
C LEU A 71 -20.56 -3.81 1.41
N PRO A 72 -20.67 -5.15 1.48
CA PRO A 72 -20.31 -5.88 2.68
C PRO A 72 -18.83 -5.69 2.99
N LYS A 73 -18.47 -5.73 4.28
CA LYS A 73 -17.07 -5.70 4.69
C LYS A 73 -16.38 -6.98 4.24
N ALA A 74 -15.13 -6.86 3.79
CA ALA A 74 -14.28 -8.00 3.48
C ALA A 74 -14.09 -8.89 4.72
N THR A 75 -14.17 -10.20 4.52
CA THR A 75 -14.12 -11.22 5.57
C THR A 75 -12.83 -12.06 5.55
N ASP A 76 -12.00 -11.89 4.53
CA ASP A 76 -10.74 -12.58 4.23
C ASP A 76 -9.54 -12.06 5.05
N LYS A 77 -9.79 -11.64 6.29
CA LYS A 77 -8.72 -11.12 7.15
C LYS A 77 -7.72 -12.22 7.51
N VAL A 78 -6.44 -11.92 7.29
CA VAL A 78 -5.35 -12.76 7.80
C VAL A 78 -5.11 -12.41 9.28
N PRO A 79 -5.10 -13.39 10.20
CA PRO A 79 -4.83 -13.13 11.61
C PRO A 79 -3.41 -12.59 11.82
N VAL A 80 -3.25 -11.76 12.85
CA VAL A 80 -1.93 -11.30 13.32
C VAL A 80 -1.56 -12.11 14.54
N ALA A 81 -0.33 -12.62 14.57
CA ALA A 81 0.17 -13.41 15.69
C ALA A 81 0.12 -12.58 16.99
N LYS A 82 -0.43 -13.16 18.05
CA LYS A 82 -0.56 -12.51 19.37
C LYS A 82 0.55 -12.87 20.35
N GLY A 83 1.33 -13.91 20.03
CA GLY A 83 2.40 -14.44 20.86
C GLY A 83 3.70 -14.62 20.09
N PRO A 84 4.72 -15.20 20.74
CA PRO A 84 5.98 -15.55 20.08
C PRO A 84 5.75 -16.48 18.89
N VAL A 85 6.49 -16.24 17.81
CA VAL A 85 6.53 -17.07 16.60
C VAL A 85 7.99 -17.33 16.30
N ASP A 86 8.36 -18.60 16.11
CA ASP A 86 9.76 -19.00 15.94
C ASP A 86 10.31 -18.72 14.55
N SER A 87 9.45 -18.81 13.52
CA SER A 87 9.85 -18.52 12.15
C SER A 87 8.69 -18.05 11.28
N VAL A 88 9.04 -17.33 10.22
CA VAL A 88 8.10 -16.86 9.20
C VAL A 88 8.68 -17.00 7.80
N MET A 89 7.83 -17.21 6.81
CA MET A 89 8.20 -16.99 5.42
C MET A 89 7.93 -15.53 5.03
N VAL A 90 8.86 -14.89 4.34
CA VAL A 90 8.71 -13.50 3.89
C VAL A 90 7.56 -13.37 2.88
N GLU A 91 6.55 -12.55 3.19
CA GLU A 91 5.47 -12.20 2.26
C GLU A 91 5.74 -10.90 1.51
N THR A 92 6.25 -9.89 2.22
CA THR A 92 6.58 -8.59 1.66
C THR A 92 7.60 -7.88 2.56
N TYR A 93 8.30 -6.91 1.99
CA TYR A 93 9.29 -6.14 2.70
C TYR A 93 9.45 -4.74 2.11
N THR A 94 10.12 -3.88 2.86
CA THR A 94 10.70 -2.63 2.36
C THR A 94 12.02 -2.39 3.07
N ILE A 95 12.93 -1.65 2.44
CA ILE A 95 14.15 -1.18 3.08
C ILE A 95 14.05 0.33 3.20
N ASN A 96 13.97 0.81 4.43
CA ASN A 96 14.10 2.23 4.72
C ASN A 96 15.59 2.59 4.73
N ARG A 97 16.06 3.25 3.67
CA ARG A 97 17.46 3.69 3.55
C ARG A 97 17.65 5.00 4.31
N GLY A 98 18.49 4.99 5.33
CA GLY A 98 18.60 6.09 6.30
C GLY A 98 20.04 6.49 6.63
N PRO A 99 20.27 7.72 7.13
CA PRO A 99 21.61 8.19 7.47
C PRO A 99 22.26 7.44 8.65
N LYS A 100 21.50 6.63 9.38
CA LYS A 100 21.96 5.82 10.53
C LYS A 100 22.11 4.34 10.19
N GLY A 101 22.08 4.00 8.92
CA GLY A 101 21.97 2.62 8.44
C GLY A 101 20.58 2.32 7.91
N ASP A 102 20.48 1.16 7.28
CA ASP A 102 19.29 0.71 6.60
C ASP A 102 18.46 -0.18 7.51
N GLU A 103 17.14 -0.07 7.40
CA GLU A 103 16.20 -0.91 8.14
C GLU A 103 15.31 -1.67 7.18
N ALA A 104 15.49 -3.00 7.11
CA ALA A 104 14.57 -3.88 6.40
C ALA A 104 13.37 -4.19 7.31
N ILE A 105 12.18 -3.80 6.88
CA ILE A 105 10.91 -4.10 7.55
C ILE A 105 10.24 -5.24 6.79
N VAL A 106 9.78 -6.25 7.51
CA VAL A 106 9.24 -7.49 6.94
C VAL A 106 7.84 -7.74 7.49
N ILE A 107 6.95 -8.15 6.60
CA ILE A 107 5.73 -8.89 6.96
C ILE A 107 5.95 -10.33 6.52
N GLY A 108 5.92 -11.24 7.50
CA GLY A 108 6.08 -12.67 7.26
C GLY A 108 4.84 -13.46 7.68
N ARG A 109 4.68 -14.65 7.09
CA ARG A 109 3.62 -15.60 7.43
C ARG A 109 4.20 -16.77 8.23
N SER A 110 3.61 -17.06 9.38
CA SER A 110 3.96 -18.22 10.21
C SER A 110 3.39 -19.52 9.63
N ASP A 111 3.86 -20.66 10.12
CA ASP A 111 3.30 -21.97 9.76
C ASP A 111 1.83 -22.13 10.21
N ALA A 112 1.38 -21.35 11.20
CA ALA A 112 -0.03 -21.25 11.60
C ALA A 112 -0.86 -20.33 10.67
N GLY A 113 -0.25 -19.75 9.63
CA GLY A 113 -0.91 -18.86 8.68
C GLY A 113 -1.12 -17.42 9.18
N GLU A 114 -0.52 -17.05 10.30
CA GLU A 114 -0.63 -15.72 10.91
C GLU A 114 0.44 -14.77 10.36
N ARG A 115 0.14 -13.47 10.31
CA ARG A 115 1.11 -12.43 9.97
C ARG A 115 1.89 -11.97 11.20
N VAL A 116 3.18 -11.76 10.99
CA VAL A 116 4.11 -11.14 11.95
C VAL A 116 4.77 -9.96 11.26
N VAL A 117 4.93 -8.85 12.00
CA VAL A 117 5.74 -7.71 11.59
C VAL A 117 7.05 -7.74 12.36
N GLY A 118 8.16 -7.53 11.67
CA GLY A 118 9.49 -7.47 12.28
C GLY A 118 10.50 -6.82 11.37
N ASN A 119 11.77 -6.90 11.75
CA ASN A 119 12.89 -6.45 10.96
C ASN A 119 13.73 -7.63 10.49
N ALA A 120 14.31 -7.56 9.29
CA ALA A 120 15.40 -8.47 8.94
C ALA A 120 16.70 -7.97 9.60
N ASP A 121 17.52 -8.90 10.09
CA ASP A 121 18.83 -8.57 10.64
C ASP A 121 19.83 -8.27 9.50
N LEU A 122 20.04 -6.99 9.19
CA LEU A 122 20.99 -6.60 8.16
C LEU A 122 22.45 -6.63 8.63
N ASP A 123 22.71 -6.86 9.92
CA ASP A 123 24.08 -7.10 10.42
C ASP A 123 24.52 -8.55 10.19
N ASP A 124 23.58 -9.46 9.92
CA ASP A 124 23.86 -10.82 9.47
C ASP A 124 24.11 -10.87 7.95
N PRO A 125 25.32 -11.23 7.47
CA PRO A 125 25.65 -11.12 6.05
C PRO A 125 24.78 -11.97 5.13
N ALA A 126 24.35 -13.16 5.58
CA ALA A 126 23.49 -14.04 4.80
C ALA A 126 22.09 -13.43 4.62
N THR A 127 21.55 -12.86 5.71
CA THR A 127 20.28 -12.14 5.68
C THR A 127 20.37 -10.88 4.83
N ALA A 128 21.41 -10.06 5.02
CA ALA A 128 21.61 -8.84 4.22
C ALA A 128 21.63 -9.14 2.71
N ALA A 129 22.39 -10.15 2.28
CA ALA A 129 22.49 -10.52 0.87
C ALA A 129 21.12 -10.87 0.25
N VAL A 130 20.26 -11.58 0.98
CA VAL A 130 18.92 -11.96 0.51
C VAL A 130 18.00 -10.74 0.32
N PHE A 131 18.05 -9.77 1.24
CA PHE A 131 17.19 -8.58 1.16
C PHE A 131 17.69 -7.54 0.15
N GLU A 132 19.01 -7.35 0.06
CA GLU A 132 19.62 -6.44 -0.91
C GLU A 132 19.57 -6.99 -2.34
N GLY A 133 19.50 -8.31 -2.49
CA GLY A 133 19.28 -8.98 -3.77
C GLY A 133 17.91 -8.74 -4.40
N GLY A 134 16.96 -8.16 -3.66
CA GLY A 134 15.65 -7.75 -4.22
C GLY A 134 14.57 -8.83 -4.19
N GLU A 135 14.93 -10.09 -3.90
CA GLU A 135 14.02 -11.24 -3.98
C GLU A 135 13.97 -12.07 -2.68
N PRO A 136 13.74 -11.46 -1.50
CA PRO A 136 13.66 -12.21 -0.24
C PRO A 136 12.37 -13.04 -0.11
N PHE A 137 11.48 -13.00 -1.09
CA PHE A 137 10.16 -13.64 -1.04
C PHE A 137 10.28 -15.16 -0.92
N GLY A 138 9.54 -15.74 0.04
CA GLY A 138 9.60 -17.17 0.32
C GLY A 138 10.81 -17.62 1.15
N ALA A 139 11.79 -16.75 1.43
CA ALA A 139 12.84 -17.05 2.39
C ALA A 139 12.25 -17.27 3.79
N ARG A 140 12.76 -18.26 4.53
CA ARG A 140 12.37 -18.51 5.92
C ARG A 140 13.31 -17.76 6.86
N LEU A 141 12.72 -16.90 7.69
CA LEU A 141 13.41 -16.20 8.76
C LEU A 141 13.15 -16.88 10.09
N ALA A 142 14.20 -17.26 10.81
CA ALA A 142 14.14 -17.56 12.22
C ALA A 142 14.02 -16.25 13.00
N LEU A 143 13.01 -16.14 13.86
CA LEU A 143 12.69 -14.92 14.59
C LEU A 143 13.27 -14.97 16.00
N MET A 144 13.79 -13.84 16.44
CA MET A 144 14.30 -13.61 17.79
C MET A 144 13.87 -12.24 18.30
N ARG A 145 14.04 -12.02 19.60
CA ARG A 145 13.85 -10.71 20.22
C ARG A 145 15.21 -10.09 20.50
N ASP A 146 15.44 -8.88 20.00
CA ASP A 146 16.67 -8.15 20.32
C ASP A 146 16.60 -7.54 21.74
N ASP A 147 17.70 -6.89 22.14
CA ASP A 147 17.85 -6.20 23.42
C ASP A 147 16.82 -5.08 23.66
N ARG A 148 16.25 -4.53 22.58
CA ARG A 148 15.21 -3.51 22.59
C ARG A 148 13.80 -4.08 22.53
N GLY A 149 13.66 -5.41 22.49
CA GLY A 149 12.39 -6.09 22.33
C GLY A 149 11.76 -5.82 20.95
N ARG A 150 12.54 -5.74 19.88
CA ARG A 150 12.04 -5.84 18.51
C ARG A 150 12.05 -7.28 18.06
N THR A 151 11.12 -7.64 17.18
CA THR A 151 11.16 -8.93 16.48
C THR A 151 12.13 -8.80 15.31
N VAL A 152 13.21 -9.57 15.35
CA VAL A 152 14.28 -9.56 14.35
C VAL A 152 14.39 -10.94 13.73
N GLY A 153 14.56 -11.02 12.41
CA GLY A 153 14.62 -12.27 11.66
C GLY A 153 15.94 -12.46 10.94
N ARG A 154 16.50 -13.68 11.01
CA ARG A 154 17.67 -14.12 10.22
C ARG A 154 17.28 -15.24 9.29
N VAL A 155 17.85 -15.26 8.09
CA VAL A 155 17.70 -16.41 7.18
C VAL A 155 18.22 -17.65 7.89
N ALA A 156 17.39 -18.70 7.95
CA ALA A 156 17.84 -19.98 8.47
C ALA A 156 18.90 -20.54 7.51
N GLY A 157 20.11 -20.80 8.03
CA GLY A 157 21.17 -21.50 7.29
C GLY A 157 20.83 -22.96 7.02
#